data_AF-A0A7C7CIY0-F1
#
_entry.id   AF-A0A7C7CIY0-F1
#
_cell.length_a   1.000
_cell.length_b   1.000
_cell.length_c   1.000
_cell.angle_alpha   90.00
_cell.angle_beta   90.00
_cell.angle_gamma   90.00
#
_symmetry.space_group_name_H-M   'P 1'
#
loop_
_entity.id
_entity.type
_entity.pdbx_description
1 polymer ?
#
loop_
_entity_poly.entity_id
_entity_poly.type
_entity_poly.pdbx_seq_one_letter_code
_entity_poly.pdbx_strand_id
1 'polypeptide(L)'
;MTLLAVSLIIFSVTEFLPGDAASVMLGQQATPTVLENLRHKMGLDRPAYARYLGWVIGTSEAEGAVFKTNDGGSTWKRVALDMIAPITRTTFD
;
A
#
# COMPACT_ATOMS: atom_id res chain seq x y z
N MET A 1 -3.80 -20.50 7.39
CA MET A 1 -4.56 -20.03 8.57
C MET A 1 -3.69 -19.32 9.59
N THR A 2 -2.50 -19.86 9.92
CA THR A 2 -1.53 -19.21 10.81
C THR A 2 -1.20 -17.76 10.42
N LEU A 3 -0.85 -17.49 9.16
CA LEU A 3 -0.55 -16.15 8.67
C LEU A 3 -1.70 -15.15 8.84
N LEU A 4 -2.93 -15.61 8.63
CA LEU A 4 -4.13 -14.76 8.71
C LEU A 4 -4.48 -14.43 10.18
N ALA A 5 -4.30 -15.39 11.08
CA ALA A 5 -4.45 -15.16 12.52
C ALA A 5 -3.38 -14.19 13.04
N VAL A 6 -2.11 -14.40 12.66
CA VAL A 6 -1.00 -13.51 13.04
C VAL A 6 -1.21 -12.10 12.49
N SER A 7 -1.61 -11.97 11.22
CA SER A 7 -1.85 -10.66 10.61
C SER A 7 -3.01 -9.90 11.25
N LEU A 8 -4.08 -10.61 11.62
CA LEU A 8 -5.21 -10.01 12.35
C LEU A 8 -4.78 -9.51 13.74
N ILE A 9 -3.94 -10.26 14.45
CA ILE A 9 -3.40 -9.84 15.76
C ILE A 9 -2.55 -8.58 15.60
N ILE A 10 -1.62 -8.55 14.64
CA ILE A 10 -0.76 -7.38 14.38
C ILE A 10 -1.62 -6.16 14.05
N PHE A 11 -2.58 -6.32 13.14
CA PHE A 11 -3.49 -5.24 12.74
C PHE A 11 -4.31 -4.71 13.92
N SER A 12 -4.84 -5.62 14.74
CA SER A 12 -5.63 -5.24 15.93
C SER A 12 -4.77 -4.45 16.92
N VAL A 13 -3.56 -4.93 17.21
CA VAL A 13 -2.62 -4.22 18.09
C VAL A 13 -2.31 -2.82 17.53
N THR A 14 -2.10 -2.68 16.21
CA THR A 14 -1.85 -1.37 15.59
C THR A 14 -3.05 -0.42 15.67
N GLU A 15 -4.26 -0.94 15.57
CA GLU A 15 -5.50 -0.15 15.67
C GLU A 15 -5.76 0.34 17.10
N PHE A 16 -5.28 -0.40 18.10
CA PHE A 16 -5.40 -0.05 19.52
C PHE A 16 -4.35 0.94 20.02
N LEU A 17 -3.40 1.40 19.19
CA LEU A 17 -2.44 2.41 19.64
C LEU A 17 -3.19 3.69 20.06
N PRO A 18 -2.83 4.32 21.19
CA PRO A 18 -3.46 5.55 21.69
C PRO A 18 -3.14 6.81 20.85
N GLY A 19 -2.83 6.65 19.56
CA GLY A 19 -2.56 7.70 18.60
C GLY A 19 -2.85 7.21 17.17
N ASP A 20 -3.66 7.99 16.45
CA ASP A 20 -4.00 7.76 15.05
C ASP A 20 -2.80 8.10 14.14
N ALA A 21 -2.58 7.37 13.04
CA ALA A 21 -1.51 7.65 12.08
C ALA A 21 -1.48 9.12 11.60
N ALA A 22 -2.64 9.78 11.50
CA ALA A 22 -2.75 11.20 11.18
C ALA A 22 -2.12 12.10 12.24
N SER A 23 -2.29 11.75 13.52
CA SER A 23 -1.70 12.51 14.63
C SER A 23 -0.19 12.34 14.69
N VAL A 24 0.30 11.14 14.37
CA VAL A 24 1.75 10.85 14.29
C VAL A 24 2.38 11.59 13.11
N MET A 25 1.72 11.64 11.95
CA MET A 25 2.21 12.33 10.77
C MET A 25 2.27 13.85 10.93
N LEU A 26 1.30 14.45 11.63
CA LEU A 26 1.24 15.90 11.85
C LEU A 26 2.05 16.36 13.08
N GLY A 27 2.33 15.47 14.02
CA GLY A 27 3.09 15.76 15.22
C GLY A 27 2.54 16.97 15.99
N GLN A 28 3.42 17.89 16.42
CA GLN A 28 3.01 19.08 17.16
C GLN A 28 2.26 20.14 16.32
N GLN A 29 2.17 19.95 15.00
CA GLN A 29 1.46 20.86 14.08
C GLN A 29 0.02 20.40 13.82
N ALA A 30 -0.44 19.36 14.52
CA ALA A 30 -1.79 18.83 14.42
C ALA A 30 -2.82 19.85 14.95
N THR A 31 -3.27 20.75 14.09
CA THR A 31 -4.52 21.49 14.33
C THR A 31 -5.70 20.53 14.16
N PRO A 32 -6.78 20.65 14.95
CA PRO A 32 -7.91 19.71 14.90
C PRO A 32 -8.49 19.57 13.48
N THR A 33 -8.57 20.70 12.76
CA THR A 33 -9.10 20.78 11.40
C THR A 33 -8.19 20.11 10.37
N VAL A 34 -6.86 20.26 10.48
CA VAL A 34 -5.92 19.59 9.57
C VAL A 34 -5.84 18.09 9.88
N LEU A 35 -5.93 17.72 11.16
CA LEU A 35 -5.95 16.34 11.62
C LEU A 35 -7.15 15.57 11.05
N GLU A 36 -8.36 16.11 11.19
CA GLU A 36 -9.57 15.47 10.68
C GLU A 36 -9.57 15.36 9.15
N ASN A 37 -9.15 16.43 8.46
CA ASN A 37 -9.01 16.40 7.01
C ASN A 37 -7.98 15.35 6.54
N LEU A 38 -6.85 15.22 7.25
CA LEU A 38 -5.82 14.23 6.92
C LEU A 38 -6.31 12.81 7.21
N ARG A 39 -6.98 12.61 8.34
CA ARG A 39 -7.59 11.34 8.71
C ARG A 39 -8.62 10.88 7.67
N HIS A 40 -9.42 11.81 7.17
CA HIS A 40 -10.37 11.55 6.10
C HIS A 40 -9.69 11.18 4.79
N LYS A 41 -8.68 11.95 4.38
CA LYS A 41 -7.88 11.67 3.17
C LYS A 41 -7.19 10.31 3.21
N MET A 42 -6.72 9.89 4.38
CA MET A 42 -6.09 8.58 4.57
C MET A 42 -7.09 7.44 4.77
N GLY A 43 -8.39 7.75 4.87
CA GLY A 43 -9.44 6.76 5.07
C GLY A 43 -9.44 6.12 6.45
N LEU A 44 -8.89 6.80 7.47
CA LEU A 44 -8.88 6.31 8.85
C LEU A 44 -10.25 6.43 9.54
N ASP A 45 -11.22 7.09 8.89
CA ASP A 45 -12.63 7.11 9.30
C ASP A 45 -13.41 5.86 8.88
N ARG A 46 -12.81 4.99 8.06
CA ARG A 46 -13.46 3.75 7.60
C ARG A 46 -13.48 2.71 8.72
N PRO A 47 -14.50 1.83 8.76
CA PRO A 47 -14.56 0.77 9.76
C PRO A 47 -13.36 -0.18 9.67
N ALA A 48 -12.92 -0.70 10.82
CA ALA A 48 -11.72 -1.54 10.99
C ALA A 48 -11.60 -2.66 9.95
N TYR A 49 -12.71 -3.38 9.71
CA TYR A 49 -12.74 -4.48 8.73
C TYR A 49 -12.44 -4.01 7.31
N ALA A 50 -12.91 -2.81 6.90
CA ALA A 50 -12.68 -2.27 5.57
C ALA A 50 -11.21 -1.87 5.39
N ARG A 51 -10.58 -1.33 6.44
CA ARG A 51 -9.15 -0.99 6.45
C ARG A 51 -8.27 -2.24 6.41
N TYR A 52 -8.60 -3.26 7.21
CA TYR A 52 -7.90 -4.54 7.19
C TYR A 52 -7.99 -5.21 5.82
N LEU A 53 -9.18 -5.24 5.21
CA LEU A 53 -9.36 -5.80 3.87
C LEU A 53 -8.55 -5.01 2.82
N GLY A 54 -8.56 -3.69 2.87
CA GLY A 54 -7.72 -2.87 1.98
C GLY A 54 -6.22 -3.11 2.18
N TRP A 55 -5.78 -3.35 3.42
CA TRP A 55 -4.39 -3.68 3.73
C TRP A 55 -3.98 -5.08 3.24
N VAL A 56 -4.85 -6.09 3.40
CA VAL A 56 -4.61 -7.47 2.95
C VAL A 56 -4.67 -7.60 1.43
N ILE A 57 -5.64 -6.94 0.78
CA ILE A 57 -5.92 -7.07 -0.65
C ILE A 57 -5.07 -6.08 -1.47
N GLY A 58 -4.62 -4.98 -0.85
CA GLY A 58 -3.94 -3.87 -1.51
C GLY A 58 -4.93 -2.81 -2.03
N THR A 59 -4.47 -1.57 -2.16
CA THR A 59 -5.23 -0.52 -2.86
C THR A 59 -5.02 -0.71 -4.37
N SER A 60 -6.07 -0.52 -5.16
CA SER A 60 -5.99 -0.61 -6.63
C SER A 60 -5.12 0.46 -7.29
N GLU A 61 -4.45 1.30 -6.50
CA GLU A 61 -3.63 2.45 -6.94
C GLU A 61 -2.12 2.20 -6.84
N ALA A 62 -1.70 1.10 -6.20
CA ALA A 62 -0.34 0.62 -6.37
C ALA A 62 -0.28 -0.18 -7.68
N GLU A 63 0.44 0.33 -8.69
CA GLU A 63 0.83 -0.48 -9.84
C GLU A 63 1.79 -1.57 -9.33
N GLY A 64 1.22 -2.66 -8.81
CA GLY A 64 1.95 -3.80 -8.28
C GLY A 64 2.94 -4.30 -9.33
N ALA A 65 4.23 -4.12 -9.08
CA ALA A 65 5.29 -4.50 -10.00
C ALA A 65 5.77 -5.90 -9.69
N VAL A 66 5.58 -6.84 -10.63
CA VAL A 66 6.23 -8.15 -10.55
C VAL A 66 7.65 -8.01 -11.09
N PHE A 67 8.63 -8.64 -10.43
CA PHE A 67 10.01 -8.68 -10.90
C PHE A 67 10.44 -10.14 -11.09
N LYS A 68 11.29 -10.40 -12.07
CA LYS A 68 11.89 -11.72 -12.30
C LYS A 68 13.39 -11.59 -12.51
N THR A 69 14.08 -12.63 -12.06
CA THR A 69 15.50 -12.88 -12.29
C THR A 69 15.65 -14.31 -12.80
N ASN A 70 16.60 -14.53 -13.71
CA ASN A 70 17.02 -15.86 -14.15
C ASN A 70 18.49 -16.15 -13.81
N ASP A 71 19.17 -15.21 -13.15
CA ASP A 71 20.60 -15.26 -12.84
C ASP A 71 20.88 -15.36 -11.33
N GLY A 72 19.90 -15.89 -10.57
CA GLY A 72 20.03 -16.04 -9.12
C GLY A 72 19.91 -14.72 -8.34
N GLY A 73 19.36 -13.68 -8.95
CA GLY A 73 19.12 -12.37 -8.31
C GLY A 73 20.25 -11.36 -8.51
N SER A 74 21.22 -11.61 -9.39
CA SER A 74 22.22 -10.61 -9.75
C SER A 74 21.62 -9.49 -10.60
N THR A 75 20.57 -9.78 -11.38
CA THR A 75 19.87 -8.79 -12.19
C THR A 75 18.35 -8.97 -12.03
N TRP A 76 17.68 -7.89 -11.64
CA TRP A 76 16.23 -7.84 -11.46
C TRP A 76 15.59 -7.04 -12.58
N LYS A 77 14.56 -7.60 -13.23
CA LYS A 77 13.78 -6.90 -14.27
C LYS A 77 12.30 -6.88 -13.90
N ARG A 78 11.64 -5.72 -14.03
CA ARG A 78 10.17 -5.63 -13.91
C ARG A 78 9.55 -6.48 -15.01
N VAL A 79 8.79 -7.48 -14.62
CA VAL A 79 7.86 -8.21 -15.47
C VAL A 79 6.54 -7.46 -15.42
N ALA A 80 6.42 -6.42 -16.25
CA ALA A 80 5.09 -6.01 -16.65
C ALA A 80 4.49 -7.17 -17.46
N LEU A 81 3.25 -7.56 -17.15
CA LEU A 81 2.44 -8.50 -17.96
C LEU A 81 2.60 -8.16 -19.46
N ASP A 82 2.45 -9.12 -20.36
CA ASP A 82 2.85 -9.08 -21.78
C ASP A 82 2.14 -8.04 -22.72
N MET A 83 1.83 -6.81 -22.25
CA MET A 83 1.07 -5.72 -22.91
C MET A 83 1.84 -4.38 -22.75
N ILE A 84 2.89 -4.09 -23.53
CA ILE A 84 2.75 -3.31 -24.76
C ILE A 84 3.39 -4.06 -25.95
N ALA A 85 3.15 -5.37 -26.06
CA ALA A 85 3.69 -6.18 -27.16
C ALA A 85 3.33 -5.72 -28.61
N PRO A 86 2.62 -4.59 -28.88
CA PRO A 86 2.64 -4.00 -30.22
C PRO A 86 2.94 -2.49 -30.32
N ILE A 87 3.67 -1.81 -29.41
CA ILE A 87 4.36 -0.54 -29.82
C ILE A 87 5.74 -0.86 -30.42
N THR A 88 5.82 -1.99 -31.12
CA THR A 88 6.92 -2.25 -32.04
C THR A 88 6.92 -1.21 -33.16
N ARG A 89 8.06 -0.56 -33.35
CA ARG A 89 8.46 0.36 -34.43
C ARG A 89 8.07 1.83 -34.29
N THR A 90 8.98 2.57 -33.68
CA THR A 90 9.55 3.72 -34.40
C THR A 90 11.07 3.50 -34.48
N THR A 91 11.47 2.75 -35.51
CA THR A 91 12.81 2.87 -36.08
C THR A 91 12.99 4.31 -36.54
N PHE A 92 14.02 4.97 -36.06
CA PHE A 92 14.60 6.12 -36.73
C PHE A 92 16.03 5.73 -37.11
N ASP A 93 16.30 5.87 -38.41
CA ASP A 93 17.56 5.62 -39.12
C ASP A 93 18.80 6.21 -38.41
#